data_AF-A0A352AY71-F1
#
_entry.id   AF-A0A352AY71-F1
#
_cell.length_a   1.000
_cell.length_b   1.000
_cell.length_c   1.000
_cell.angle_alpha   90.00
_cell.angle_beta   90.00
_cell.angle_gamma   90.00
#
_symmetry.space_group_name_H-M   'P 1'
#
loop_
_entity.id
_entity.type
_entity.pdbx_description
1 polymer ?
#
loop_
_entity_poly.entity_id
_entity_poly.type
_entity_poly.pdbx_seq_one_letter_code
_entity_poly.pdbx_strand_id
1 'polypeptide(L)'
;MDELQSPDVHMAVANMINIALGFIGMLSVFSVFFFWIVALIQVIIRKDLTEHKLLWILLLIFVAPVGVLAYFFIEKRKGWGIAAAISFAILPFVLVFWAISRAMYL
;
A
#
# COMPACT_ATOMS: atom_id res chain seq x y z
N MET A 1 -14.22 -22.05 36.51
CA MET A 1 -13.11 -21.21 36.01
C MET A 1 -13.64 -20.38 34.83
N ASP A 2 -14.89 -19.91 34.94
CA ASP A 2 -15.70 -19.48 33.79
C ASP A 2 -16.04 -17.98 33.84
N GLU A 3 -15.50 -17.26 34.82
CA GLU A 3 -15.71 -15.81 34.98
C GLU A 3 -14.66 -14.95 34.25
N LEU A 4 -13.63 -15.57 33.65
CA LEU A 4 -12.56 -14.88 32.93
C LEU A 4 -12.84 -14.69 31.42
N GLN A 5 -13.98 -15.17 30.92
CA GLN A 5 -14.53 -14.79 29.62
C GLN A 5 -15.41 -13.54 29.76
N SER A 6 -14.90 -12.51 30.46
CA SER A 6 -15.61 -11.24 30.58
C SER A 6 -15.59 -10.49 29.23
N PRO A 7 -16.62 -9.68 28.93
CA PRO A 7 -16.67 -8.81 27.74
C PRO A 7 -15.39 -8.02 27.49
N ASP A 8 -14.60 -7.76 28.54
CA ASP A 8 -13.33 -7.04 28.51
C ASP A 8 -12.27 -7.73 27.64
N VAL A 9 -12.23 -9.08 27.64
CA VAL A 9 -11.23 -9.83 26.86
C VAL A 9 -11.51 -9.69 25.37
N HIS A 10 -12.77 -9.75 24.95
CA HIS A 10 -13.17 -9.56 23.55
C HIS A 10 -12.86 -8.15 23.05
N MET A 11 -13.13 -7.13 23.88
CA MET A 11 -12.80 -5.74 23.57
C MET A 11 -11.29 -5.51 23.48
N ALA A 12 -10.50 -6.11 24.38
CA ALA A 12 -9.05 -6.03 24.36
C ALA A 12 -8.45 -6.64 23.07
N VAL A 13 -8.92 -7.83 22.67
CA VAL A 13 -8.48 -8.49 21.44
C VAL A 13 -8.84 -7.66 20.20
N ALA A 14 -10.06 -7.11 20.14
CA ALA A 14 -10.49 -6.23 19.04
C ALA A 14 -9.58 -5.00 18.90
N ASN A 15 -9.22 -4.37 20.01
CA ASN A 15 -8.31 -3.23 20.03
C ASN A 15 -6.90 -3.60 19.56
N MET A 16 -6.37 -4.76 19.99
CA MET A 16 -5.06 -5.24 19.53
C MET A 16 -5.05 -5.47 18.00
N ILE A 17 -6.11 -6.07 17.45
CA ILE A 17 -6.26 -6.28 16.00
C ILE A 17 -6.31 -4.94 15.26
N ASN A 18 -7.09 -3.97 15.74
CA ASN A 18 -7.20 -2.66 15.12
C ASN A 18 -5.87 -1.89 15.12
N ILE A 19 -5.10 -1.97 16.21
CA ILE A 19 -3.76 -1.38 16.30
C ILE A 19 -2.82 -2.05 15.28
N ALA A 20 -2.81 -3.38 15.22
CA ALA A 20 -1.98 -4.11 14.27
C ALA A 20 -2.31 -3.78 12.81
N LEU A 21 -3.61 -3.74 12.47
CA LEU A 21 -4.09 -3.34 11.14
C LEU A 21 -3.69 -1.90 10.81
N GLY A 22 -3.80 -0.97 11.77
CA GLY A 22 -3.34 0.40 11.61
C GLY A 22 -1.85 0.49 11.32
N PHE A 23 -1.02 -0.29 12.01
CA PHE A 23 0.42 -0.34 11.79
C PHE A 23 0.77 -0.89 10.40
N ILE A 24 0.11 -1.97 9.97
CA ILE A 24 0.28 -2.54 8.62
C ILE A 24 -0.15 -1.53 7.55
N GLY A 25 -1.28 -0.86 7.74
CA GLY A 25 -1.75 0.20 6.84
C GLY A 25 -0.75 1.34 6.72
N MET A 26 -0.19 1.80 7.84
CA MET A 26 0.84 2.83 7.86
C MET A 26 2.09 2.40 7.07
N LEU A 27 2.61 1.20 7.33
CA LEU A 27 3.77 0.66 6.60
C LEU A 27 3.51 0.53 5.09
N SER A 28 2.29 0.17 4.70
CA SER A 28 1.88 0.10 3.29
C SER A 28 1.90 1.47 2.62
N VAL A 29 1.37 2.52 3.27
CA VAL A 29 1.42 3.90 2.75
C VAL A 29 2.86 4.36 2.55
N PHE A 30 3.74 4.14 3.54
CA PHE A 30 5.16 4.47 3.41
C PHE A 30 5.84 3.71 2.27
N SER A 31 5.52 2.42 2.11
CA SER A 31 6.07 1.60 1.04
C SER A 31 5.63 2.09 -0.34
N VAL A 32 4.34 2.42 -0.50
CA VAL A 32 3.79 3.01 -1.73
C VAL A 32 4.48 4.33 -2.07
N PHE A 33 4.63 5.21 -1.09
CA PHE A 33 5.32 6.49 -1.26
C PHE A 33 6.79 6.29 -1.66
N PHE A 34 7.47 5.34 -1.03
CA PHE A 34 8.85 4.98 -1.39
C PHE A 34 8.96 4.50 -2.84
N PHE A 35 8.10 3.57 -3.28
CA PHE A 35 8.08 3.11 -4.67
C PHE A 35 7.78 4.25 -5.66
N TRP A 36 6.90 5.18 -5.29
CA TRP A 36 6.60 6.36 -6.09
C TRP A 36 7.81 7.27 -6.28
N ILE A 37 8.53 7.60 -5.20
CA ILE A 37 9.77 8.39 -5.27
C ILE A 37 10.82 7.67 -6.11
N VAL A 38 11.00 6.36 -5.91
CA VAL A 38 11.97 5.56 -6.67
C VAL A 38 11.63 5.58 -8.17
N ALA A 39 10.36 5.40 -8.55
CA ALA A 39 9.94 5.47 -9.95
C ALA A 39 10.19 6.86 -10.55
N LEU A 40 9.86 7.92 -9.81
CA LEU A 40 10.06 9.31 -10.24
C LEU A 40 11.55 9.62 -10.46
N ILE A 41 12.41 9.27 -9.51
CA ILE A 41 13.85 9.47 -9.62
C ILE A 41 14.41 8.72 -10.84
N GLN A 42 13.98 7.47 -11.06
CA GLN A 42 14.47 6.70 -12.21
C GLN A 42 14.05 7.32 -13.55
N VAL A 43 12.82 7.82 -13.67
CA VAL A 43 12.36 8.54 -14.87
C VAL A 43 13.17 9.82 -15.08
N ILE A 44 13.44 10.58 -14.02
CA ILE A 44 14.19 11.84 -14.09
C ILE A 44 15.66 11.61 -14.46
N ILE A 45 16.31 10.56 -13.95
CA ILE A 45 17.73 10.28 -14.21
C ILE A 45 17.92 9.67 -15.61
N ARG A 46 16.92 8.97 -16.15
CA ARG A 46 17.02 8.35 -17.48
C ARG A 46 17.20 9.36 -18.60
N LYS A 47 18.11 9.03 -19.51
CA LYS A 47 18.47 9.83 -20.70
C LYS A 47 17.94 9.23 -22.01
N ASP A 48 17.55 7.96 -22.00
CA ASP A 48 17.01 7.18 -23.12
C ASP A 48 15.50 7.41 -23.36
N LEU A 49 14.80 8.01 -22.39
CA LEU A 49 13.36 8.28 -22.47
C LEU A 49 13.03 9.71 -22.96
N THR A 50 13.98 10.46 -23.53
CA THR A 50 13.85 11.91 -23.78
C THR A 50 12.58 12.35 -24.49
N GLU A 51 12.08 11.60 -25.48
CA GLU A 51 10.86 11.95 -26.22
C GLU A 51 9.56 11.77 -25.42
N HIS A 52 9.54 10.83 -24.47
CA HIS A 52 8.34 10.50 -23.68
C HIS A 52 8.52 10.76 -22.18
N LYS A 53 9.65 11.34 -21.78
CA LYS A 53 10.00 11.59 -20.37
C LYS A 53 8.98 12.47 -19.67
N LEU A 54 8.53 13.51 -20.36
CA LEU A 54 7.50 14.41 -19.85
C LEU A 54 6.19 13.66 -19.59
N LEU A 55 5.78 12.79 -20.52
CA LEU A 55 4.59 11.96 -20.38
C LEU A 55 4.69 11.04 -19.16
N TRP A 56 5.84 10.40 -18.94
CA TRP A 56 6.06 9.54 -17.77
C TRP A 56 6.02 10.31 -16.45
N ILE A 57 6.61 11.49 -16.41
CA ILE A 57 6.56 12.37 -15.23
C ILE A 57 5.11 12.80 -14.96
N LEU A 58 4.36 13.21 -15.98
CA LEU A 58 2.94 13.53 -15.86
C LEU A 58 2.14 12.33 -15.35
N LEU A 59 2.36 11.13 -15.90
CA LEU A 59 1.68 9.92 -15.48
C LEU A 59 1.95 9.61 -13.99
N LEU A 60 3.20 9.74 -13.55
CA LEU A 60 3.59 9.50 -12.16
C LEU A 60 3.03 10.56 -11.20
N ILE A 61 2.89 11.82 -11.61
CA ILE A 61 2.37 12.90 -10.75
C ILE A 61 0.83 12.84 -10.67
N PHE A 62 0.15 12.67 -11.79
CA PHE A 62 -1.32 12.73 -11.85
C PHE A 62 -2.00 11.39 -11.56
N VAL A 63 -1.34 10.27 -11.87
CA VAL A 63 -1.91 8.93 -11.73
C VAL A 63 -0.93 8.03 -10.97
N ALA A 64 -0.46 8.49 -9.82
CA ALA A 64 0.64 7.89 -9.07
C ALA A 64 0.59 6.34 -8.93
N PRO A 65 -0.52 5.70 -8.55
CA PRO A 65 -0.55 4.23 -8.42
C PRO A 65 -0.34 3.52 -9.76
N VAL A 66 -1.04 3.99 -10.80
CA VAL A 66 -0.99 3.38 -12.14
C VAL A 66 0.36 3.66 -12.79
N GLY A 67 0.88 4.88 -12.65
CA GLY A 67 2.17 5.28 -13.20
C GLY A 67 3.33 4.44 -12.65
N VAL A 68 3.34 4.17 -11.34
CA VAL A 68 4.37 3.33 -10.70
C VAL A 68 4.31 1.89 -11.19
N LEU A 69 3.11 1.31 -11.24
CA LEU A 69 2.92 -0.05 -11.73
C LEU A 69 3.30 -0.16 -13.21
N ALA A 70 2.75 0.70 -14.06
CA ALA A 70 3.06 0.74 -15.48
C ALA A 70 4.57 0.85 -15.70
N TYR A 71 5.24 1.74 -14.98
CA TYR A 71 6.68 1.93 -15.08
C TYR A 71 7.47 0.66 -14.77
N PHE A 72 7.23 0.01 -13.61
CA PHE A 72 8.00 -1.17 -13.23
C PHE A 72 7.71 -2.42 -14.10
N PHE A 73 6.48 -2.57 -14.58
CA PHE A 73 6.12 -3.69 -15.46
C PHE A 73 6.63 -3.50 -16.89
N ILE A 74 6.56 -2.28 -17.44
CA ILE A 74 7.08 -1.95 -18.78
C ILE A 74 8.61 -2.05 -18.79
N GLU A 75 9.26 -1.59 -17.74
CA GLU A 75 10.72 -1.57 -17.65
C GLU A 75 11.35 -2.93 -17.28
N LYS A 76 10.57 -4.02 -17.38
CA LYS A 76 10.97 -5.40 -17.06
C LYS A 76 11.54 -5.59 -15.65
N ARG A 77 11.32 -4.65 -14.72
CA ARG A 77 11.70 -4.75 -13.30
C ARG A 77 10.62 -5.50 -12.52
N LYS A 78 10.31 -6.73 -12.97
CA LYS A 78 9.18 -7.53 -12.47
C LYS A 78 9.17 -7.68 -10.95
N GLY A 79 10.33 -7.86 -10.30
CA GLY A 79 10.41 -7.97 -8.84
C GLY A 79 9.93 -6.70 -8.11
N TRP A 80 10.39 -5.53 -8.56
CA TRP A 80 9.96 -4.24 -8.01
C TRP A 80 8.49 -3.94 -8.32
N GLY A 81 8.02 -4.31 -9.51
CA GLY A 81 6.62 -4.17 -9.90
C GLY A 81 5.68 -5.03 -9.08
N ILE A 82 6.05 -6.29 -8.80
CA ILE A 82 5.28 -7.19 -7.93
C ILE A 82 5.26 -6.65 -6.50
N ALA A 83 6.40 -6.20 -5.97
CA ALA A 83 6.47 -5.63 -4.63
C ALA A 83 5.58 -4.38 -4.50
N ALA A 84 5.63 -3.47 -5.47
CA ALA A 84 4.76 -2.31 -5.53
C ALA A 84 3.28 -2.71 -5.60
N ALA A 85 2.92 -3.67 -6.45
CA ALA A 85 1.55 -4.17 -6.58
C ALA A 85 1.02 -4.75 -5.27
N ILE A 86 1.83 -5.54 -4.56
CA ILE A 86 1.50 -6.06 -3.23
C ILE A 86 1.31 -4.89 -2.25
N SER A 87 2.23 -3.92 -2.22
CA SER A 87 2.09 -2.75 -1.35
C SER A 87 0.78 -1.98 -1.61
N PHE A 88 0.38 -1.82 -2.87
CA PHE A 88 -0.90 -1.22 -3.22
C PHE A 88 -2.11 -2.07 -2.82
N ALA A 89 -2.00 -3.40 -2.86
CA ALA A 89 -3.07 -4.33 -2.50
C ALA A 89 -3.28 -4.45 -0.98
N ILE A 90 -2.26 -4.18 -0.17
CA ILE A 90 -2.36 -4.22 1.31
C ILE A 90 -3.38 -3.19 1.82
N LEU A 91 -3.40 -1.98 1.27
CA LEU A 91 -4.33 -0.93 1.70
C LEU A 91 -5.81 -1.33 1.60
N PRO A 92 -6.36 -1.71 0.44
CA PRO A 92 -7.75 -2.15 0.34
C PRO A 92 -8.01 -3.39 1.19
N PHE A 93 -7.04 -4.29 1.33
CA PHE A 93 -7.17 -5.46 2.20
C PHE A 93 -7.33 -5.06 3.67
N VAL A 94 -6.49 -4.17 4.18
CA VAL A 94 -6.57 -3.64 5.56
C VAL A 94 -7.91 -2.92 5.77
N LEU A 95 -8.36 -2.12 4.80
CA LEU A 95 -9.64 -1.41 4.89
C LEU A 95 -10.84 -2.37 4.95
N VAL A 96 -10.84 -3.42 4.12
CA VAL A 96 -11.90 -4.45 4.14
C VAL A 96 -11.90 -5.20 5.46
N PHE A 97 -10.72 -5.63 5.95
CA PHE A 97 -10.61 -6.33 7.23
C PHE A 97 -11.06 -5.44 8.41
N TRP A 98 -10.67 -4.17 8.39
CA TRP A 98 -11.10 -3.21 9.39
C TRP A 98 -12.62 -2.94 9.34
N ALA A 99 -13.21 -2.88 8.14
CA ALA A 99 -14.65 -2.73 7.99
C ALA A 99 -15.41 -3.96 8.52
N ILE A 100 -14.91 -5.17 8.23
CA ILE A 100 -15.49 -6.42 8.72
C ILE A 100 -15.36 -6.51 10.25
N SER A 101 -14.19 -6.21 10.82
CA SER A 101 -14.00 -6.25 12.27
C SER A 101 -14.98 -5.30 12.94
N ARG A 102 -15.10 -4.07 12.45
CA ARG A 102 -16.05 -3.08 12.97
C ARG A 102 -17.51 -3.53 12.86
N ALA A 103 -17.90 -4.18 11.77
CA ALA A 103 -19.28 -4.66 11.58
C ALA A 103 -19.66 -5.82 12.51
N MET A 104 -18.69 -6.62 12.98
CA MET A 104 -18.95 -7.72 13.93
C MET A 104 -19.13 -7.25 15.37
N TYR A 105 -18.64 -6.06 15.73
CA TYR A 105 -18.72 -5.49 17.08
C TYR A 105 -19.81 -4.42 17.23
N LEU A 106 -20.58 -4.14 16.18
CA LEU A 106 -21.78 -3.27 16.19
C LEU A 106 -23.03 -4.12 16.30
#